data_AF-A0A645IDK8-F1
#
_entry.id   AF-A0A645IDK8-F1
#
_cell.length_a   1.000
_cell.length_b   1.000
_cell.length_c   1.000
_cell.angle_alpha   90.00
_cell.angle_beta   90.00
_cell.angle_gamma   90.00
#
_symmetry.space_group_name_H-M   'P 1'
#
loop_
_entity.id
_entity.type
_entity.pdbx_description
1 polymer ?
#
loop_
_entity_poly.entity_id
_entity_poly.type
_entity_poly.pdbx_seq_one_letter_code
_entity_poly.pdbx_strand_id
1 'polypeptide(L)'
;MSNSGLKKGILFNDYAMVEFGANDLGHNGDIAWVKATEDFLNKSDCDRNVIMWSWCGGCSDNTETGINAYLKNMDKLEKKFPNVTFVYMTGHLDGSGKNGNLNKINNIIRT
;
A
#
# COMPACT_ATOMS: atom_id res chain seq x y z
N MET A 1 -10.58 21.61 11.11
CA MET A 1 -11.10 20.30 11.54
C MET A 1 -10.65 19.29 10.49
N SER A 2 -9.55 18.57 10.71
CA SER A 2 -9.19 17.45 9.82
C SER A 2 -10.14 16.31 10.14
N ASN A 3 -10.64 15.62 9.12
CA ASN A 3 -11.74 14.69 9.28
C ASN A 3 -11.26 13.27 8.94
N SER A 4 -10.12 12.85 9.51
CA SER A 4 -9.46 11.52 9.51
C SER A 4 -9.41 10.69 8.21
N GLY A 5 -9.97 11.18 7.11
CA GLY A 5 -10.57 10.41 6.01
C GLY A 5 -11.48 9.22 6.37
N LEU A 6 -11.57 8.82 7.65
CA LEU A 6 -12.46 7.75 8.10
C LEU A 6 -13.91 8.23 8.12
N LYS A 7 -14.71 7.68 7.19
CA LYS A 7 -16.16 7.90 7.15
C LYS A 7 -16.88 6.58 7.33
N LYS A 8 -17.44 6.34 8.52
CA LYS A 8 -18.26 5.15 8.80
C LYS A 8 -19.43 5.07 7.82
N GLY A 9 -19.79 3.85 7.42
CA GLY A 9 -20.86 3.61 6.46
C GLY A 9 -20.52 3.94 5.00
N ILE A 10 -19.31 4.43 4.72
CA ILE A 10 -18.77 4.49 3.35
C ILE A 10 -17.95 3.23 3.08
N LEU A 11 -18.16 2.66 1.88
CA LEU A 11 -17.50 1.44 1.44
C LEU A 11 -15.97 1.59 1.34
N PHE A 12 -15.49 2.71 0.76
CA PHE A 12 -14.06 2.99 0.56
C PHE A 12 -13.66 4.37 1.08
N ASN A 13 -12.59 4.41 1.88
CA ASN A 13 -11.93 5.66 2.26
C ASN A 13 -10.67 5.82 1.43
N ASP A 14 -10.76 6.55 0.33
CA ASP A 14 -9.73 6.72 -0.68
C ASP A 14 -8.67 7.79 -0.33
N TYR A 15 -8.81 8.51 0.79
CA TYR A 15 -7.86 9.54 1.22
C TYR A 15 -7.46 9.46 2.71
N ALA A 16 -7.76 8.35 3.39
CA ALA A 16 -7.53 8.23 4.84
C ALA A 16 -6.06 8.33 5.25
N MET A 17 -5.15 7.79 4.46
CA MET A 17 -3.76 7.58 4.87
C MET A 17 -2.89 8.84 4.88
N VAL A 18 -3.32 9.89 4.17
CA VAL A 18 -2.63 11.21 4.15
C VAL A 18 -2.64 11.84 5.54
N GLU A 19 -3.73 11.68 6.30
CA GLU A 19 -3.83 12.21 7.67
C GLU A 19 -2.89 11.47 8.65
N PHE A 20 -2.37 10.29 8.27
CA PHE A 20 -1.40 9.51 9.04
C PHE A 20 0.03 9.64 8.50
N GLY A 21 0.27 10.60 7.60
CA GLY A 21 1.62 10.98 7.16
C GLY A 21 2.18 10.15 6.00
N ALA A 22 1.33 9.39 5.28
CA ALA A 22 1.75 8.68 4.08
C ALA A 22 1.09 9.26 2.82
N ASN A 23 1.92 9.63 1.85
CA ASN A 23 1.49 10.20 0.57
C ASN A 23 1.71 9.26 -0.63
N ASP A 24 2.53 8.22 -0.46
CA ASP A 24 2.89 7.30 -1.54
C ASP A 24 3.21 5.90 -1.00
N LEU A 25 3.21 4.91 -1.89
CA LEU A 25 3.51 3.52 -1.59
C LEU A 25 4.94 3.19 -2.04
N GLY A 26 5.83 2.87 -1.09
CA GLY A 26 6.94 1.95 -1.32
C GLY A 26 8.05 2.38 -2.29
N HIS A 27 8.02 3.59 -2.85
CA HIS A 27 9.00 4.04 -3.84
C HIS A 27 10.41 3.93 -3.25
N ASN A 28 11.31 3.21 -3.93
CA ASN A 28 12.68 2.93 -3.49
C ASN A 28 12.80 2.38 -2.06
N GLY A 29 11.79 1.64 -1.59
CA GLY A 29 11.79 1.04 -0.25
C GLY A 29 11.32 1.97 0.87
N ASP A 30 10.66 3.08 0.55
CA ASP A 30 9.94 3.88 1.54
C ASP A 30 8.90 3.04 2.30
N ILE A 31 8.82 3.24 3.62
CA ILE A 31 7.92 2.50 4.51
C ILE A 31 7.00 3.40 5.33
N ALA A 32 6.87 4.70 4.98
CA ALA A 32 5.99 5.61 5.70
C ALA A 32 4.53 5.12 5.70
N TRP A 33 4.08 4.53 4.59
CA TRP A 33 2.77 3.91 4.42
C TRP A 33 2.48 2.79 5.45
N VAL A 34 3.51 2.10 5.96
CA VAL A 34 3.35 1.03 6.96
C VAL A 34 2.82 1.63 8.25
N LYS A 35 3.54 2.62 8.80
CA LYS A 35 3.13 3.29 10.04
C LYS A 35 1.77 3.95 9.89
N ALA A 36 1.52 4.60 8.75
CA ALA A 36 0.23 5.22 8.47
C ALA A 36 -0.92 4.20 8.48
N THR A 37 -0.72 3.02 7.89
CA THR A 37 -1.69 1.93 7.89
C THR A 37 -1.93 1.40 9.30
N GLU A 38 -0.88 1.21 10.09
CA GLU A 38 -0.99 0.78 11.48
C GLU A 38 -1.78 1.80 12.33
N ASP A 39 -1.44 3.08 12.22
CA ASP A 39 -2.11 4.14 12.98
C ASP A 39 -3.60 4.24 12.60
N PHE A 40 -3.93 4.10 11.31
CA PHE A 40 -5.31 4.08 10.82
C PHE A 40 -6.10 2.89 11.38
N LEU A 41 -5.55 1.68 11.31
CA LEU A 41 -6.20 0.46 11.79
C LEU A 41 -6.33 0.41 13.32
N ASN A 42 -5.42 1.06 14.05
CA ASN A 42 -5.45 1.13 15.51
C ASN A 42 -6.43 2.18 16.06
N LYS A 43 -7.10 2.97 15.20
CA LYS A 43 -8.16 3.86 15.68
C LYS A 43 -9.27 3.05 16.33
N SER A 44 -9.69 3.47 17.52
CA SER A 44 -10.75 2.81 18.28
C SER A 44 -12.09 2.73 17.54
N ASP A 45 -12.30 3.60 16.55
CA ASP A 45 -13.51 3.69 15.76
C ASP A 45 -13.35 3.14 14.33
N CYS A 46 -12.22 2.49 14.01
CA CYS A 46 -11.99 1.89 12.70
C CYS A 46 -12.86 0.64 12.47
N ASP A 47 -13.64 0.66 11.40
CA ASP A 47 -14.51 -0.43 10.93
C ASP A 47 -14.03 -1.00 9.58
N ARG A 48 -12.75 -0.83 9.24
CA ARG A 48 -12.17 -1.35 7.98
C ARG A 48 -11.52 -2.71 8.19
N ASN A 49 -11.86 -3.65 7.31
CA ASN A 49 -11.28 -4.99 7.26
C ASN A 49 -10.63 -5.31 5.90
N VAL A 50 -10.52 -4.33 5.01
CA VAL A 50 -9.79 -4.43 3.74
C VAL A 50 -8.90 -3.20 3.59
N ILE A 51 -7.62 -3.42 3.27
CA ILE A 51 -6.66 -2.38 2.94
C ILE A 51 -6.11 -2.65 1.54
N MET A 52 -6.14 -1.62 0.70
CA MET A 52 -5.53 -1.63 -0.63
C MET A 52 -4.73 -0.36 -0.79
N TRP A 53 -3.45 -0.51 -1.11
CA TRP A 53 -2.59 0.58 -1.56
C TRP A 53 -2.37 0.43 -3.05
N SER A 54 -2.44 1.53 -3.79
CA SER A 54 -2.10 1.55 -5.21
C SER A 54 -0.73 2.17 -5.41
N TRP A 55 0.03 1.61 -6.34
CA TRP A 55 1.21 2.29 -6.87
C TRP A 55 0.79 3.50 -7.71
N CYS A 56 1.53 4.59 -7.57
CA CYS A 56 1.57 5.66 -8.55
C CYS A 56 2.53 5.24 -9.71
N GLY A 57 3.34 6.17 -10.22
CA GLY A 57 4.45 5.84 -11.14
C GLY A 57 5.62 5.10 -10.48
N GLY A 58 5.76 5.16 -9.15
CA GLY A 58 6.92 4.66 -8.40
C GLY A 58 7.12 3.14 -8.37
N CYS A 59 6.24 2.38 -9.03
CA CYS A 59 6.45 0.96 -9.30
C CYS A 59 7.26 0.74 -10.59
N SER A 60 7.15 1.66 -11.55
CA SER A 60 7.75 1.55 -12.89
C SER A 60 9.28 1.56 -12.84
N ASP A 61 9.84 2.41 -11.98
CA ASP A 61 11.28 2.61 -11.77
C ASP A 61 11.78 2.02 -10.45
N ASN A 62 10.93 1.29 -9.72
CA ASN A 62 11.33 0.71 -8.45
C ASN A 62 12.41 -0.36 -8.62
N THR A 63 13.08 -0.67 -7.51
CA THR A 63 14.09 -1.71 -7.43
C THR A 63 13.52 -2.99 -6.84
N GLU A 64 14.15 -4.12 -7.12
CA GLU A 64 13.82 -5.40 -6.49
C GLU A 64 13.92 -5.32 -4.96
N THR A 65 14.92 -4.60 -4.43
CA THR A 65 15.06 -4.35 -2.99
C THR A 65 13.87 -3.56 -2.43
N GLY A 66 13.42 -2.51 -3.14
CA GLY A 66 12.26 -1.72 -2.73
C GLY A 66 10.96 -2.54 -2.71
N ILE A 67 10.74 -3.36 -3.74
CA ILE A 67 9.58 -4.25 -3.81
C ILE A 67 9.63 -5.34 -2.74
N ASN A 68 10.81 -5.91 -2.47
CA ASN A 68 10.97 -6.86 -1.36
C ASN A 68 10.71 -6.20 0.00
N ALA A 69 11.05 -4.91 0.17
CA ALA A 69 10.69 -4.16 1.37
C ALA A 69 9.16 -3.96 1.48
N TYR A 70 8.48 -3.67 0.37
CA TYR A 70 7.01 -3.63 0.33
C TYR A 70 6.39 -4.98 0.75
N LEU A 71 6.78 -6.08 0.10
CA LEU A 71 6.25 -7.42 0.40
C LEU A 71 6.50 -7.83 1.85
N LYS A 72 7.72 -7.60 2.35
CA LYS A 72 8.07 -7.89 3.75
C LYS A 72 7.20 -7.12 4.74
N ASN A 73 6.83 -5.87 4.44
CA ASN A 73 6.01 -5.09 5.36
C ASN A 73 4.51 -5.38 5.19
N MET A 74 4.04 -5.80 4.01
CA MET A 74 2.70 -6.36 3.84
C MET A 74 2.52 -7.61 4.71
N ASP A 75 3.47 -8.56 4.66
CA ASP A 75 3.46 -9.78 5.51
C ASP A 75 3.42 -9.43 7.02
N LYS A 76 4.15 -8.40 7.45
CA LYS A 76 4.08 -7.93 8.85
C LYS A 76 2.70 -7.37 9.20
N LEU A 77 2.09 -6.59 8.31
CA LEU A 77 0.78 -6.02 8.52
C LEU A 77 -0.29 -7.11 8.61
N GLU A 78 -0.23 -8.11 7.73
CA GLU A 78 -1.12 -9.29 7.76
C GLU A 78 -1.01 -10.03 9.10
N LYS A 79 0.21 -10.26 9.60
CA LYS A 79 0.43 -10.90 10.91
C LYS A 79 -0.07 -10.04 12.07
N LYS A 80 0.07 -8.72 11.98
CA LYS A 80 -0.34 -7.77 13.03
C LYS A 80 -1.84 -7.55 13.07
N PHE A 81 -2.51 -7.61 11.92
CA PHE A 81 -3.95 -7.39 11.78
C PHE A 81 -4.62 -8.58 11.09
N PRO A 82 -4.73 -9.75 11.76
CA PRO A 82 -5.18 -11.00 11.13
C PRO A 82 -6.64 -10.97 10.64
N ASN A 83 -7.43 -10.00 11.09
CA ASN A 83 -8.83 -9.81 10.66
C ASN A 83 -8.96 -8.81 9.49
N VAL A 84 -7.85 -8.32 8.95
CA VAL A 84 -7.80 -7.36 7.84
C VAL A 84 -7.22 -8.07 6.62
N THR A 85 -7.92 -8.01 5.49
CA THR A 85 -7.41 -8.47 4.20
C THR A 85 -6.57 -7.38 3.56
N PHE A 86 -5.32 -7.69 3.23
CA PHE A 86 -4.43 -6.79 2.52
C PHE A 86 -4.37 -7.18 1.04
N VAL A 87 -4.72 -6.24 0.16
CA VAL A 87 -4.70 -6.47 -1.29
C VAL A 87 -3.37 -6.02 -1.87
N TYR A 88 -2.66 -6.96 -2.48
CA TYR A 88 -1.43 -6.69 -3.19
C TYR A 88 -1.75 -6.18 -4.59
N MET A 89 -1.25 -4.98 -4.93
CA MET A 89 -1.47 -4.35 -6.23
C MET A 89 -0.18 -4.36 -7.04
N THR A 90 -0.29 -4.57 -8.35
CA THR A 90 0.79 -4.34 -9.31
C THR A 90 0.78 -2.89 -9.81
N GLY A 91 1.90 -2.39 -10.31
CA GLY A 91 1.98 -1.07 -10.94
C GLY A 91 1.23 -0.99 -12.27
N HIS A 92 0.78 0.22 -12.63
CA HIS A 92 0.11 0.48 -13.90
C HIS A 92 1.06 0.28 -15.09
N LEU A 93 0.54 -0.16 -16.24
CA LEU A 93 1.36 -0.28 -17.46
C LEU A 93 1.97 1.07 -17.85
N ASP A 94 3.26 1.06 -18.23
CA ASP A 94 4.05 2.25 -18.58
C ASP A 94 4.56 2.24 -20.03
N GLY A 95 4.27 1.18 -20.80
CA GLY A 95 4.72 1.03 -22.20
C GLY A 95 6.14 0.46 -22.37
N SER A 96 6.85 0.11 -21.30
CA SER A 96 8.21 -0.47 -21.37
C SER A 96 8.26 -1.92 -21.90
N GLY A 97 7.10 -2.58 -22.04
CA GLY A 97 6.96 -3.91 -22.62
C GLY A 97 7.43 -5.06 -21.71
N LYS A 98 7.42 -6.29 -22.24
CA LYS A 98 7.72 -7.52 -21.47
C LYS A 98 9.14 -7.60 -20.89
N ASN A 99 10.08 -6.84 -21.46
CA ASN A 99 11.47 -6.79 -21.02
C ASN A 99 11.76 -5.54 -20.16
N GLY A 100 10.75 -4.71 -19.92
CA GLY A 100 10.86 -3.49 -19.12
C GLY A 100 10.92 -3.78 -17.62
N ASN A 101 11.45 -2.82 -16.86
CA ASN A 101 11.60 -2.94 -15.41
C ASN A 101 10.24 -3.20 -14.72
N LEU A 102 9.20 -2.45 -15.10
CA LEU A 102 7.86 -2.65 -14.57
C LEU A 102 7.36 -4.09 -14.72
N ASN A 103 7.63 -4.76 -15.86
CA ASN A 103 7.23 -6.15 -16.03
C ASN A 103 7.91 -7.06 -15.01
N LYS A 104 9.23 -6.89 -14.82
CA LYS A 104 10.02 -7.61 -13.80
C LYS A 104 9.44 -7.37 -12.39
N ILE A 105 9.26 -6.11 -12.02
CA ILE A 105 8.74 -5.71 -10.71
C ILE A 105 7.34 -6.28 -10.45
N ASN A 106 6.43 -6.18 -11.41
CA ASN A 106 5.08 -6.73 -11.29
C ASN A 106 5.08 -8.25 -11.16
N ASN A 107 6.08 -8.97 -11.69
CA ASN A 107 6.19 -10.41 -11.49
C ASN A 107 6.65 -10.77 -10.07
N ILE A 108 7.50 -9.95 -9.44
CA ILE A 108 7.91 -10.13 -8.04
C ILE A 108 6.72 -9.92 -7.09
N ILE A 109 5.81 -8.98 -7.39
CA ILE A 109 4.62 -8.76 -6.57
C ILE A 109 3.63 -9.94 -6.61
N ARG A 110 3.64 -10.73 -7.69
CA ARG A 110 2.68 -11.83 -7.93
C ARG A 110 3.11 -13.18 -7.34
N THR A 111 4.33 -13.30 -6.83
CA THR A 111 4.88 -14.52 -6.21
C THR A 111 4.59 -14.56 -4.73
#